data_AF-A0A7W3SW23-F1
#
_entry.id   AF-A0A7W3SW23-F1
#
_cell.length_a   1.000
_cell.length_b   1.000
_cell.length_c   1.000
_cell.angle_alpha   90.00
_cell.angle_beta   90.00
_cell.angle_gamma   90.00
#
_symmetry.space_group_name_H-M   'P 1'
#
loop_
_entity.id
_entity.type
_entity.pdbx_description
1 polymer ?
#
loop_
_entity_poly.entity_id
_entity_poly.type
_entity_poly.pdbx_seq_one_letter_code
_entity_poly.pdbx_strand_id
1 'polypeptide(L)'
;MNFVRKITNSDALKHIVDLPENLRNQDVELIILPIGDPSLFKQATPSSPTARGALKQYANLDLIQYEQDAWEKGVQDKHEHR
;
A
#
# COMPACT_ATOMS: atom_id res chain seq x y z
N MET A 1 -20.00 25.31 -17.71
CA MET A 1 -18.88 24.40 -17.35
C MET A 1 -18.05 24.20 -18.59
N ASN A 2 -16.79 24.62 -18.57
CA ASN A 2 -15.91 24.54 -19.73
C ASN A 2 -15.13 23.24 -19.64
N PHE A 3 -15.29 22.37 -20.64
CA PHE A 3 -14.52 21.14 -20.77
C PHE A 3 -14.02 21.02 -22.21
N VAL A 4 -12.93 20.29 -22.40
CA VAL A 4 -12.39 19.99 -23.73
C VAL A 4 -12.70 18.54 -24.05
N ARG A 5 -13.30 18.30 -25.23
CA ARG A 5 -13.46 16.96 -25.81
C ARG A 5 -12.64 16.88 -27.08
N LYS A 6 -11.87 15.81 -27.22
CA LYS A 6 -11.06 15.56 -28.41
C LYS A 6 -10.91 14.06 -28.64
N ILE A 7 -11.04 13.64 -29.89
CA ILE A 7 -10.69 12.28 -30.31
C ILE A 7 -9.20 12.28 -30.62
N THR A 8 -8.47 11.33 -30.03
CA THR A 8 -7.03 11.17 -30.25
C THR A 8 -6.66 9.69 -30.21
N ASN A 9 -5.57 9.31 -30.87
CA ASN A 9 -5.02 7.98 -30.70
C ASN A 9 -4.44 7.84 -29.29
N SER A 10 -4.65 6.68 -28.67
CA SER A 10 -4.24 6.39 -27.30
C SER A 10 -2.74 6.33 -27.09
N ASP A 11 -1.93 6.14 -28.14
CA ASP A 11 -0.47 6.18 -28.04
C ASP A 11 0.04 7.57 -27.63
N ALA A 12 -0.71 8.64 -27.95
CA ALA A 12 -0.38 9.99 -27.49
C ALA A 12 -0.45 10.15 -25.95
N LEU A 13 -1.15 9.25 -25.27
CA LEU A 13 -1.34 9.26 -23.81
C LEU A 13 -0.35 8.35 -23.07
N LYS A 14 0.43 7.53 -23.79
CA LYS A 14 1.33 6.50 -23.23
C LYS A 14 2.34 7.00 -22.20
N HIS A 15 2.75 8.27 -22.30
CA HIS A 15 3.70 8.91 -21.38
C HIS A 15 3.04 9.77 -20.31
N ILE A 16 1.72 9.91 -20.34
CA ILE A 16 0.95 10.78 -19.43
C ILE A 16 0.23 9.93 -18.39
N VAL A 17 -0.32 8.80 -18.81
CA VAL A 17 -1.08 7.86 -17.95
C VAL A 17 -0.82 6.43 -18.38
N ASP A 18 -0.78 5.52 -17.41
CA ASP A 18 -0.73 4.10 -17.68
C ASP A 18 -2.09 3.63 -18.22
N LEU A 19 -2.08 3.18 -19.47
CA LEU A 19 -3.26 2.65 -20.16
C LEU A 19 -3.25 1.12 -20.14
N PRO A 20 -4.41 0.48 -19.93
CA PRO A 20 -4.54 -0.96 -20.05
C PRO A 20 -4.32 -1.40 -21.50
N GLU A 21 -3.80 -2.63 -21.68
CA GLU A 21 -3.38 -3.16 -22.98
C GLU A 21 -4.47 -3.10 -24.06
N ASN A 22 -5.73 -3.30 -23.65
CA ASN A 22 -6.90 -3.29 -24.53
C ASN A 22 -7.24 -1.91 -25.12
N LEU A 23 -6.66 -0.83 -24.58
CA LEU A 23 -6.89 0.54 -25.04
C LEU A 23 -5.68 1.11 -25.80
N ARG A 24 -4.62 0.33 -26.05
CA ARG A 24 -3.44 0.78 -26.80
C ARG A 24 -3.69 0.80 -28.31
N ASN A 25 -3.03 1.74 -29.02
CA ASN A 25 -3.14 1.93 -30.46
C ASN A 25 -4.60 1.99 -30.99
N GLN A 26 -5.48 2.68 -30.27
CA GLN A 26 -6.89 2.87 -30.65
C GLN A 26 -7.26 4.35 -30.56
N ASP A 27 -8.24 4.76 -31.36
CA ASP A 27 -8.81 6.10 -31.24
C ASP A 27 -9.74 6.17 -30.02
N VAL A 28 -9.41 7.06 -29.09
CA VAL A 28 -10.10 7.22 -27.81
C VAL A 28 -10.63 8.66 -27.66
N GLU A 29 -11.75 8.80 -26.93
CA GLU A 29 -12.29 10.10 -26.55
C GLU A 29 -11.58 10.61 -25.29
N LEU A 30 -10.84 11.71 -25.41
CA LEU A 30 -10.25 12.42 -24.29
C LEU A 30 -11.20 13.52 -23.80
N ILE A 31 -11.56 13.45 -22.52
CA ILE A 31 -12.39 14.45 -21.84
C ILE A 31 -11.56 15.09 -20.73
N ILE A 32 -11.30 16.40 -20.86
CA ILE A 32 -10.58 17.16 -19.83
C ILE A 32 -11.59 18.00 -19.05
N LEU A 33 -11.70 17.70 -17.76
CA LEU A 33 -12.58 18.38 -16.82
C LEU A 33 -11.74 19.14 -15.78
N PRO A 34 -12.08 20.38 -15.45
CA PRO A 34 -11.42 21.08 -14.35
C PRO A 34 -11.73 20.35 -13.04
N ILE A 35 -10.70 19.87 -12.37
CA ILE A 35 -10.79 19.43 -10.98
C ILE A 35 -10.95 20.70 -10.15
N GLY A 36 -12.08 20.84 -9.46
CA GLY A 36 -12.41 22.01 -8.62
C GLY A 36 -11.41 22.19 -7.48
N ASP A 37 -11.76 21.78 -6.26
CA ASP A 37 -10.81 21.83 -5.14
C ASP A 37 -9.84 20.63 -5.17
N PRO A 38 -8.52 20.87 -5.36
CA PRO A 38 -7.52 19.79 -5.47
C PRO A 38 -7.26 19.07 -4.13
N SER A 39 -7.77 19.60 -3.01
CA SER A 39 -7.65 19.00 -1.68
C SER A 39 -8.44 17.71 -1.54
N LEU A 40 -9.50 17.52 -2.34
CA LEU A 40 -10.36 16.32 -2.30
C LEU A 40 -9.75 15.11 -3.02
N PHE A 41 -8.74 15.32 -3.87
CA PHE A 41 -8.17 14.27 -4.74
C PHE A 41 -6.70 13.94 -4.43
N LYS A 42 -6.14 14.50 -3.34
CA LYS A 42 -4.85 14.03 -2.82
C LYS A 42 -5.04 12.62 -2.28
N GLN A 43 -4.71 11.63 -3.10
CA GLN A 43 -4.57 10.26 -2.64
C GLN A 43 -3.51 10.27 -1.55
N ALA A 44 -3.90 9.86 -0.33
CA ALA A 44 -2.95 9.64 0.75
C ALA A 44 -1.90 8.66 0.21
N THR A 45 -0.63 9.08 0.18
CA THR A 45 0.45 8.18 -0.15
C THR A 45 0.37 6.98 0.79
N PRO A 46 0.31 5.73 0.29
CA PRO A 46 0.30 4.58 1.17
C PRO A 46 1.61 4.61 1.95
N SER A 47 1.51 4.84 3.26
CA SER A 47 2.63 4.66 4.19
C SER A 47 3.17 3.26 3.95
N SER A 48 4.45 3.16 3.56
CA SER A 48 5.11 1.87 3.32
C SER A 48 4.86 0.96 4.52
N PRO A 49 4.35 -0.28 4.32
CA PRO A 49 4.13 -1.20 5.43
C PRO A 49 5.49 -1.49 6.07
N THR A 50 5.75 -0.88 7.22
CA THR A 50 6.95 -1.16 7.98
C THR A 50 6.76 -2.52 8.61
N ALA A 51 7.75 -3.41 8.47
CA ALA A 51 7.71 -4.74 9.12
C ALA A 51 7.53 -4.64 10.65
N ARG A 52 7.88 -3.47 11.22
CA ARG A 52 7.66 -3.13 12.62
C ARG A 52 6.17 -3.09 12.95
N GLY A 53 5.71 -4.09 13.70
CA GLY A 53 4.33 -4.21 14.17
C GLY A 53 3.44 -5.09 13.30
N ALA A 54 3.95 -5.68 12.21
CA ALA A 54 3.19 -6.63 11.38
C ALA A 54 2.68 -7.86 12.16
N LEU A 55 3.43 -8.27 13.18
CA LEU A 55 3.08 -9.40 14.06
C LEU A 55 2.41 -8.97 15.37
N LYS A 56 2.08 -7.68 15.54
CA LYS A 56 1.53 -7.15 16.80
C LYS A 56 0.21 -7.82 17.18
N GLN A 57 -0.58 -8.26 16.21
CA GLN A 57 -1.85 -8.97 16.46
C GLN A 57 -1.67 -10.33 17.13
N TYR A 58 -0.47 -10.91 17.07
CA TYR A 58 -0.14 -12.19 17.71
C TYR A 58 0.60 -12.00 19.05
N ALA A 59 0.84 -10.75 19.46
CA ALA A 59 1.50 -10.47 20.73
C ALA A 59 0.56 -10.80 21.89
N ASN A 60 0.99 -11.69 22.78
CA ASN A 60 0.32 -11.93 24.04
C ASN A 60 0.94 -11.01 25.11
N LEU A 61 0.19 -10.00 25.53
CA LEU A 61 0.67 -8.96 26.45
C LEU A 61 1.07 -9.53 27.82
N ASP A 62 0.37 -10.57 28.28
CA ASP A 62 0.60 -11.16 29.60
C ASP A 62 1.94 -11.93 29.67
N LEU A 63 2.47 -12.33 28.50
CA LEU A 63 3.71 -13.09 28.40
C LEU A 63 4.96 -12.21 28.23
N ILE A 64 4.80 -10.93 27.88
CA ILE A 64 5.91 -10.01 27.63
C ILE A 64 6.80 -9.85 28.87
N GLN A 65 6.19 -9.80 30.07
CA GLN A 65 6.94 -9.69 31.32
C GLN A 65 7.87 -10.88 31.59
N TYR A 66 7.60 -12.04 30.99
CA TYR A 66 8.38 -13.25 31.18
C TYR A 66 9.46 -13.44 30.10
N GLU A 67 9.52 -12.58 29.07
CA GLU A 67 10.51 -12.69 28.00
C GLU A 67 11.96 -12.55 28.50
N GLN A 68 12.17 -11.78 29.57
CA GLN A 68 13.49 -11.55 30.16
C GLN A 68 14.10 -12.85 30.73
N ASP A 69 13.29 -13.64 31.44
CA ASP A 69 13.74 -14.86 32.12
C ASP A 69 13.42 -16.14 31.33
N ALA A 70 12.80 -16.01 30.14
CA ALA A 70 12.33 -17.14 29.35
C ALA A 70 13.46 -18.13 29.01
N TRP A 71 14.65 -17.59 28.70
CA TRP A 71 15.82 -18.41 28.39
C TRP A 71 16.37 -19.12 29.62
N GLU A 72 16.46 -18.43 30.76
CA GLU A 72 16.94 -19.02 32.01
C GLU A 72 16.04 -20.18 32.44
N LYS A 73 14.72 -19.96 32.46
CA LYS A 73 13.74 -21.01 32.80
C LYS A 73 13.77 -22.17 31.82
N GLY A 74 13.85 -21.89 30.52
CA GLY A 74 13.91 -22.95 29.51
C GLY A 74 15.17 -23.82 29.60
N VAL A 75 16.30 -23.24 30.00
CA VAL A 75 17.54 -23.97 30.27
C VAL A 75 17.40 -24.79 31.56
N GLN A 76 16.86 -24.20 32.62
CA GLN A 76 16.60 -24.88 33.89
C GLN A 76 15.68 -26.10 33.69
N ASP A 77 14.50 -25.93 33.11
CA ASP A 77 13.55 -27.02 32.83
C ASP A 77 14.17 -28.15 32.00
N LYS A 78 15.03 -27.81 31.03
CA LYS A 78 15.68 -28.79 30.16
C LYS A 78 16.79 -29.58 30.85
N HIS A 79 17.45 -29.00 31.85
CA HIS A 79 18.64 -29.56 32.48
C HIS A 79 18.43 -30.05 33.92
N GLU A 80 17.30 -29.72 34.55
CA GLU A 80 16.92 -30.21 35.90
C GLU A 80 16.56 -31.69 35.94
N HIS A 81 16.28 -32.32 34.78
CA HIS A 81 15.98 -33.75 34.67
C HIS A 81 17.19 -34.61 34.22
N ARG A 82 18.42 -34.20 34.55
CA ARG A 82 19.63 -34.99 34.32
C ARG A 82 20.23 -35.50 35.62
#